data_AF-A0A316U5V3-F1
#
_entry.id   AF-A0A316U5V3-F1
#
_cell.length_a   1.000
_cell.length_b   1.000
_cell.length_c   1.000
_cell.angle_alpha   90.00
_cell.angle_beta   90.00
_cell.angle_gamma   90.00
#
_symmetry.space_group_name_H-M   'P 1'
#
loop_
_entity.id
_entity.type
_entity.pdbx_description
1 polymer ?
#
loop_
_entity_poly.entity_id
_entity_poly.type
_entity_poly.pdbx_seq_one_letter_code
_entity_poly.pdbx_strand_id
1 'polypeptide(L)'
;MSSVPGGAEFAAEAAERDPSLAAQLLSHHLAVQRNKRCLLVYHNHRMDWLKRKLWEKGGSVALVLEEEEEGGAAGAGAGPTSAAAGAAGAGQKSHPVELRAKLSTGELSWLRNYASLLTAYKSEFLDILDIASPLSASSSSRARGRHRLEYKPPDELMVTVVAMRDAREVMTEMGTLNLRRGERMRVRRNEVEGLIVRGWLEVAED
;
A
#
# COMPACT_ATOMS: atom_id res chain seq x y z
N MET A 1 -34.92 -12.74 8.43
CA MET A 1 -36.19 -13.31 8.93
C MET A 1 -35.98 -14.36 10.03
N SER A 2 -34.74 -14.81 10.34
CA SER A 2 -34.47 -15.77 11.41
C SER A 2 -34.33 -15.17 12.83
N SER A 3 -34.43 -13.85 12.99
CA SER A 3 -34.23 -13.16 14.27
C SER A 3 -35.52 -12.71 14.96
N VAL A 4 -36.69 -13.09 14.43
CA VAL A 4 -37.99 -12.73 15.02
C VAL A 4 -38.61 -14.01 15.61
N PRO A 5 -38.90 -14.07 16.92
CA PRO A 5 -39.59 -15.22 17.51
C PRO A 5 -40.99 -15.37 16.89
N GLY A 6 -41.34 -16.59 16.42
CA GLY A 6 -42.56 -16.89 15.67
C GLY A 6 -42.47 -16.72 14.15
N GLY A 7 -41.41 -16.08 13.62
CA GLY A 7 -41.25 -15.90 12.18
C GLY A 7 -41.00 -17.20 11.40
N ALA A 8 -40.50 -18.24 12.08
CA ALA A 8 -40.26 -19.55 11.46
C ALA A 8 -41.56 -20.34 11.25
N GLU A 9 -42.52 -20.26 12.18
CA GLU A 9 -43.79 -20.99 12.11
C GLU A 9 -44.74 -20.37 11.08
N PHE A 10 -44.86 -19.03 11.06
CA PHE A 10 -45.62 -18.31 10.03
C PHE A 10 -45.01 -18.46 8.63
N ALA A 11 -43.68 -18.53 8.52
CA ALA A 11 -43.02 -18.79 7.24
C ALA A 11 -43.25 -20.23 6.75
N ALA A 12 -43.35 -21.21 7.66
CA ALA A 12 -43.65 -22.59 7.32
C ALA A 12 -45.10 -22.72 6.80
N GLU A 13 -46.08 -22.13 7.52
CA GLU A 13 -47.49 -22.18 7.10
C GLU A 13 -47.74 -21.40 5.79
N ALA A 14 -47.06 -20.27 5.58
CA ALA A 14 -47.13 -19.51 4.33
C ALA A 14 -46.40 -20.22 3.17
N ALA A 15 -45.32 -20.96 3.44
CA ALA A 15 -44.62 -21.76 2.44
C ALA A 15 -45.44 -22.99 2.01
N GLU A 16 -46.26 -23.55 2.90
CA GLU A 16 -47.22 -24.61 2.57
C GLU A 16 -48.37 -24.10 1.69
N ARG A 17 -48.81 -22.83 1.86
CA ARG A 17 -49.84 -22.22 1.01
C ARG A 17 -49.39 -22.01 -0.43
N ASP A 18 -48.16 -21.51 -0.64
CA ASP A 18 -47.59 -21.27 -1.96
C ASP A 18 -46.12 -21.70 -2.05
N PRO A 19 -45.84 -22.98 -2.34
CA PRO A 19 -44.48 -23.52 -2.36
C PRO A 19 -43.61 -22.89 -3.47
N SER A 20 -44.23 -22.44 -4.56
CA SER A 20 -43.55 -21.80 -5.68
C SER A 20 -42.96 -20.42 -5.30
N LEU A 21 -43.72 -19.62 -4.56
CA LEU A 21 -43.29 -18.31 -4.07
C LEU A 21 -42.20 -18.46 -3.01
N ALA A 22 -42.36 -19.41 -2.08
CA ALA A 22 -41.36 -19.69 -1.06
C ALA A 22 -40.00 -20.09 -1.67
N ALA A 23 -40.02 -20.98 -2.68
CA ALA A 23 -38.81 -21.37 -3.40
C ALA A 23 -38.15 -20.18 -4.12
N GLN A 24 -38.95 -19.30 -4.74
CA GLN A 24 -38.45 -18.07 -5.36
C GLN A 24 -37.79 -17.14 -4.34
N LEU A 25 -38.43 -16.85 -3.22
CA LEU A 25 -37.88 -16.00 -2.16
C LEU A 25 -36.58 -16.58 -1.57
N LEU A 26 -36.54 -17.90 -1.34
CA LEU A 26 -35.33 -18.57 -0.87
C LEU A 26 -34.20 -18.48 -1.89
N SER A 27 -34.49 -18.70 -3.18
CA SER A 27 -33.49 -18.58 -4.24
C SER A 27 -32.91 -17.16 -4.32
N HIS A 28 -33.75 -16.12 -4.24
CA HIS A 28 -33.32 -14.73 -4.21
C HIS A 28 -32.53 -14.40 -2.94
N HIS A 29 -32.97 -14.90 -1.78
CA HIS A 29 -32.26 -14.68 -0.53
C HIS A 29 -30.86 -15.30 -0.54
N LEU A 30 -30.73 -16.55 -1.00
CA LEU A 30 -29.46 -17.24 -1.12
C LEU A 30 -28.56 -16.57 -2.17
N ALA A 31 -29.12 -16.09 -3.28
CA ALA A 31 -28.38 -15.32 -4.27
C ALA A 31 -27.80 -14.03 -3.66
N VAL A 32 -28.60 -13.29 -2.89
CA VAL A 32 -28.13 -12.08 -2.17
C VAL A 32 -27.05 -12.44 -1.14
N GLN A 33 -27.22 -13.52 -0.38
CA GLN A 33 -26.20 -13.96 0.59
C GLN A 33 -24.89 -14.35 -0.09
N ARG A 34 -24.94 -15.03 -1.25
CA ARG A 34 -23.76 -15.40 -2.04
C ARG A 34 -23.04 -14.14 -2.52
N ASN A 35 -23.77 -13.21 -3.13
CA ASN A 35 -23.22 -11.96 -3.63
C ASN A 35 -22.57 -11.15 -2.50
N LYS A 36 -23.25 -11.03 -1.35
CA LYS A 36 -22.70 -10.38 -0.15
C LYS A 36 -21.39 -11.01 0.30
N ARG A 37 -21.33 -12.33 0.42
CA ARG A 37 -20.11 -13.05 0.83
C ARG A 37 -18.96 -12.80 -0.15
N CYS A 38 -19.21 -12.93 -1.46
CA CYS A 38 -18.19 -12.70 -2.48
C CYS A 38 -17.65 -11.26 -2.46
N LEU A 39 -18.52 -10.26 -2.30
CA LEU A 39 -18.12 -8.86 -2.22
C LEU A 39 -17.32 -8.57 -0.94
N LEU A 40 -17.75 -9.09 0.22
CA LEU A 40 -17.00 -8.92 1.47
C LEU A 40 -15.61 -9.54 1.40
N VAL A 41 -15.49 -10.73 0.80
CA VAL A 41 -14.19 -11.39 0.59
C VAL A 41 -13.30 -10.55 -0.33
N TYR A 42 -13.84 -10.06 -1.45
CA TYR A 42 -13.09 -9.19 -2.36
C TYR A 42 -12.57 -7.94 -1.67
N HIS A 43 -13.44 -7.21 -0.96
CA HIS A 43 -13.04 -6.01 -0.25
C HIS A 43 -12.05 -6.32 0.87
N ASN A 44 -12.24 -7.39 1.65
CA ASN A 44 -11.30 -7.75 2.70
C ASN A 44 -9.91 -8.08 2.13
N HIS A 45 -9.84 -8.91 1.08
CA HIS A 45 -8.59 -9.25 0.42
C HIS A 45 -7.88 -8.00 -0.14
N ARG A 46 -8.63 -7.10 -0.77
CA ARG A 46 -8.12 -5.85 -1.32
C ARG A 46 -7.61 -4.90 -0.24
N MET A 47 -8.32 -4.78 0.88
CA MET A 47 -7.91 -3.97 2.03
C MET A 47 -6.66 -4.54 2.69
N ASP A 48 -6.56 -5.86 2.84
CA ASP A 48 -5.36 -6.49 3.36
C ASP A 48 -4.15 -6.30 2.44
N TRP A 49 -4.36 -6.28 1.12
CA TRP A 49 -3.31 -5.91 0.18
C TRP A 49 -2.86 -4.46 0.37
N LEU A 50 -3.78 -3.51 0.54
CA LEU A 50 -3.45 -2.11 0.82
C LEU A 50 -2.72 -1.94 2.16
N LYS A 51 -3.11 -2.68 3.21
CA LYS A 51 -2.38 -2.69 4.49
C LYS A 51 -0.93 -3.12 4.27
N ARG A 52 -0.70 -4.24 3.60
CA ARG A 52 0.67 -4.73 3.33
C ARG A 52 1.50 -3.68 2.61
N LYS A 53 0.93 -3.04 1.59
CA LYS A 53 1.59 -1.94 0.85
C LYS A 53 1.94 -0.75 1.75
N LEU A 54 1.04 -0.37 2.66
CA LEU A 54 1.31 0.69 3.62
C LEU A 54 2.45 0.31 4.59
N TRP A 55 2.48 -0.93 5.07
CA TRP A 55 3.54 -1.43 5.96
C TRP A 55 4.89 -1.59 5.25
N GLU A 56 4.91 -1.92 3.95
CA GLU A 56 6.13 -1.92 3.13
C GLU A 56 6.79 -0.53 3.04
N LYS A 57 5.98 0.54 3.14
CA LYS A 57 6.43 1.95 3.05
C LYS A 57 6.47 2.68 4.39
N GLY A 58 6.49 1.91 5.48
CA GLY A 58 6.61 2.42 6.84
C GLY A 58 5.47 3.35 7.29
N GLY A 59 4.24 3.05 6.87
CA GLY A 59 3.05 3.72 7.38
C GLY A 59 2.71 5.05 6.69
N SER A 60 3.52 5.51 5.72
CA SER A 60 3.29 6.78 5.05
C SER A 60 2.39 6.63 3.82
N VAL A 61 1.23 7.29 3.85
CA VAL A 61 0.29 7.35 2.71
C VAL A 61 0.89 8.05 1.51
N ALA A 62 1.67 9.11 1.74
CA ALA A 62 2.33 9.87 0.68
C ALA A 62 3.25 8.94 -0.12
N LEU A 63 4.10 8.17 0.56
CA LEU A 63 5.03 7.24 -0.10
C LEU A 63 4.34 6.13 -0.89
N VAL A 64 3.16 5.69 -0.48
CA VAL A 64 2.37 4.68 -1.22
C VAL A 64 1.72 5.28 -2.47
N LEU A 65 1.36 6.57 -2.44
CA LEU A 65 0.66 7.24 -3.54
C LEU A 65 1.60 7.97 -4.50
N GLU A 66 2.76 8.41 -4.02
CA GLU A 66 3.71 9.30 -4.70
C GLU A 66 4.96 8.57 -5.19
N GLU A 67 4.89 7.26 -5.49
CA GLU A 67 6.13 6.52 -5.82
C GLU A 67 6.92 7.14 -7.00
N GLU A 68 6.33 8.03 -7.82
CA GLU A 68 6.98 8.76 -8.91
C GLU A 68 6.26 10.10 -9.23
N GLU A 69 6.60 11.19 -8.54
CA GLU A 69 6.72 12.48 -9.23
C GLU A 69 8.09 12.52 -9.90
N GLU A 70 8.12 12.23 -11.20
CA GLU A 70 9.26 12.56 -12.05
C GLU A 70 9.31 14.09 -12.19
N GLY A 71 10.37 14.70 -11.64
CA GLY A 71 10.95 15.98 -12.08
C GLY A 71 10.01 17.18 -12.23
N GLY A 72 9.86 17.97 -11.17
CA GLY A 72 9.23 19.29 -11.24
C GLY A 72 9.72 20.22 -10.15
N ALA A 73 10.99 20.64 -10.22
CA ALA A 73 11.46 21.79 -9.45
C ALA A 73 10.68 23.06 -9.85
N ALA A 74 10.20 23.81 -8.86
CA ALA A 74 9.91 25.25 -8.87
C ALA A 74 9.46 25.90 -10.20
N GLY A 75 8.17 26.26 -10.29
CA GLY A 75 7.66 27.16 -11.32
C GLY A 75 6.21 27.56 -11.11
N ALA A 76 5.99 28.83 -10.76
CA ALA A 76 4.67 29.45 -10.72
C ALA A 76 4.07 29.59 -12.13
N GLY A 77 2.74 29.39 -12.28
CA GLY A 77 1.95 29.98 -13.38
C GLY A 77 1.02 29.06 -14.19
N ALA A 78 -0.29 29.33 -14.06
CA ALA A 78 -1.32 29.36 -15.12
C ALA A 78 -1.76 28.08 -15.90
N GLY A 79 -3.01 27.65 -15.65
CA GLY A 79 -4.06 27.42 -16.67
C GLY A 79 -4.05 26.14 -17.54
N PRO A 80 -5.18 25.42 -17.71
CA PRO A 80 -5.26 24.21 -18.55
C PRO A 80 -5.81 24.50 -19.96
N THR A 81 -5.21 23.92 -21.00
CA THR A 81 -5.87 23.75 -22.31
C THR A 81 -5.58 22.39 -22.95
N SER A 82 -6.63 21.89 -23.58
CA SER A 82 -6.93 20.60 -24.22
C SER A 82 -5.95 19.98 -25.24
N ALA A 83 -6.11 18.65 -25.38
CA ALA A 83 -6.25 17.86 -26.63
C ALA A 83 -5.07 16.98 -27.12
N ALA A 84 -5.50 15.85 -27.74
CA ALA A 84 -4.80 14.79 -28.49
C ALA A 84 -4.13 13.67 -27.66
N ALA A 85 -4.68 12.46 -27.55
CA ALA A 85 -4.92 11.39 -28.56
C ALA A 85 -3.68 10.53 -28.90
N GLY A 86 -3.67 9.30 -28.36
CA GLY A 86 -3.19 8.08 -29.02
C GLY A 86 -1.69 7.76 -29.01
N ALA A 87 -1.28 6.79 -28.19
CA ALA A 87 -0.21 5.86 -28.52
C ALA A 87 -0.34 4.57 -27.68
N ALA A 88 -0.65 3.45 -28.34
CA ALA A 88 -0.54 2.11 -27.80
C ALA A 88 0.87 1.58 -28.08
N GLY A 89 1.59 1.10 -27.06
CA GLY A 89 2.90 0.49 -27.25
C GLY A 89 3.64 0.15 -25.95
N ALA A 90 3.71 -1.15 -25.66
CA ALA A 90 4.79 -1.87 -24.97
C ALA A 90 5.23 -1.44 -23.55
N GLY A 91 4.95 -2.33 -22.57
CA GLY A 91 5.82 -2.55 -21.42
C GLY A 91 5.78 -1.47 -20.34
N GLN A 92 4.58 -1.04 -19.93
CA GLN A 92 4.41 -0.10 -18.82
C GLN A 92 4.84 -0.77 -17.51
N LYS A 93 6.00 -0.38 -16.96
CA LYS A 93 6.22 -0.50 -15.51
C LYS A 93 5.14 0.36 -14.88
N SER A 94 4.18 -0.27 -14.21
CA SER A 94 2.94 0.38 -13.79
C SER A 94 3.24 1.61 -12.94
N HIS A 95 2.96 2.79 -13.48
CA HIS A 95 3.24 4.05 -12.80
C HIS A 95 2.29 4.24 -11.61
N PRO A 96 2.71 4.85 -10.51
CA PRO A 96 1.94 5.02 -9.26
C PRO A 96 0.69 5.89 -9.39
N VAL A 97 0.64 6.75 -10.41
CA VAL A 97 -0.58 7.45 -10.83
C VAL A 97 -1.70 6.44 -11.17
N GLU A 98 -1.33 5.26 -11.67
CA GLU A 98 -2.29 4.17 -11.89
C GLU A 98 -2.87 3.63 -10.58
N LEU A 99 -2.10 3.55 -9.50
CA LEU A 99 -2.62 3.04 -8.24
C LEU A 99 -3.68 3.99 -7.69
N ARG A 100 -3.39 5.29 -7.65
CA ARG A 100 -4.37 6.30 -7.26
C ARG A 100 -5.61 6.28 -8.16
N ALA A 101 -5.45 6.07 -9.47
CA ALA A 101 -6.55 5.94 -10.42
C ALA A 101 -7.38 4.64 -10.22
N LYS A 102 -6.74 3.56 -9.76
CA LYS A 102 -7.38 2.26 -9.50
C LYS A 102 -8.07 2.19 -8.14
N LEU A 103 -7.78 3.10 -7.20
CA LEU A 103 -8.45 3.16 -5.89
C LEU A 103 -9.76 3.94 -5.96
N SER A 104 -10.76 3.44 -5.24
CA SER A 104 -12.00 4.20 -5.04
C SER A 104 -11.80 5.30 -3.98
N THR A 105 -12.63 6.34 -4.01
CA THR A 105 -12.62 7.42 -3.02
C THR A 105 -12.85 6.90 -1.59
N GLY A 106 -13.70 5.87 -1.44
CA GLY A 106 -13.92 5.19 -0.16
C GLY A 106 -12.66 4.51 0.37
N GLU A 107 -11.93 3.78 -0.47
CA GLU A 107 -10.67 3.14 -0.10
C GLU A 107 -9.59 4.15 0.28
N LEU A 108 -9.49 5.28 -0.43
CA LEU A 108 -8.55 6.35 -0.09
C LEU A 108 -8.86 6.97 1.28
N SER A 109 -10.14 7.21 1.57
CA SER A 109 -10.56 7.73 2.89
C SER A 109 -10.24 6.74 4.01
N TRP A 110 -10.45 5.44 3.76
CA TRP A 110 -10.12 4.39 4.71
C TRP A 110 -8.62 4.29 4.95
N LEU A 111 -7.82 4.37 3.89
CA LEU A 111 -6.36 4.29 3.98
C LEU A 111 -5.79 5.48 4.76
N ARG A 112 -6.33 6.69 4.57
CA ARG A 112 -5.98 7.86 5.37
C ARG A 112 -6.34 7.68 6.84
N ASN A 113 -7.54 7.18 7.14
CA ASN A 113 -7.97 6.92 8.51
C ASN A 113 -7.12 5.83 9.17
N TYR A 114 -6.77 4.78 8.43
CA TYR A 114 -5.90 3.72 8.92
C TYR A 114 -4.49 4.23 9.22
N ALA A 115 -3.94 5.09 8.34
CA ALA A 115 -2.66 5.72 8.57
C ALA A 115 -2.71 6.68 9.78
N SER A 116 -3.78 7.45 9.97
CA SER A 116 -3.91 8.30 11.17
C SER A 116 -4.00 7.48 12.45
N LEU A 117 -4.67 6.32 12.41
CA LEU A 117 -4.70 5.38 13.54
C LEU A 117 -3.30 4.81 13.82
N LEU A 118 -2.56 4.47 12.77
CA LEU A 118 -1.19 4.00 12.89
C LEU A 118 -0.27 5.06 13.48
N THR A 119 -0.39 6.32 13.03
CA THR A 119 0.39 7.43 13.59
C THR A 119 0.02 7.71 15.05
N ALA A 120 -1.27 7.63 15.41
CA ALA A 120 -1.71 7.76 16.80
C ALA A 120 -1.08 6.66 17.67
N TYR A 121 -1.08 5.41 17.22
CA TYR A 121 -0.43 4.31 17.94
C TYR A 121 1.09 4.49 17.98
N LYS A 122 1.72 4.85 16.86
CA LYS A 122 3.17 5.09 16.77
C LYS A 122 3.63 6.18 17.73
N SER A 123 2.81 7.22 17.94
CA SER A 123 3.18 8.36 18.80
C SER A 123 3.48 7.98 20.25
N GLU A 124 2.94 6.86 20.73
CA GLU A 124 3.19 6.35 22.09
C GLU A 124 4.58 5.72 22.25
N PHE A 125 5.21 5.27 21.16
CA PHE A 125 6.45 4.50 21.19
C PHE A 125 7.65 5.19 20.51
N LEU A 126 7.51 6.46 20.13
CA LEU A 126 8.54 7.19 19.38
C LEU A 126 9.88 7.32 20.12
N ASP A 127 9.85 7.26 21.46
CA ASP A 127 11.02 7.33 22.32
C ASP A 127 11.80 6.01 22.39
N ILE A 128 11.13 4.88 22.18
CA ILE A 128 11.71 3.54 22.32
C ILE A 128 12.03 2.91 20.97
N LEU A 129 11.09 2.93 20.02
CA LEU A 129 11.21 2.15 18.78
C LEU A 129 10.33 2.71 17.66
N ASP A 130 10.89 2.80 16.45
CA ASP A 130 10.08 2.96 15.25
C ASP A 130 9.48 1.61 14.80
N ILE A 131 8.23 1.36 15.21
CA ILE A 131 7.46 0.16 14.86
C ILE A 131 7.20 0.06 13.34
N ALA A 132 7.19 1.18 12.64
CA ALA A 132 6.90 1.24 11.22
C ALA A 132 8.16 1.21 10.36
N SER A 133 9.37 1.17 10.93
CA SER A 133 10.57 1.01 10.10
C SER A 133 10.49 -0.33 9.36
N PRO A 134 10.44 -0.33 8.01
CA PRO A 134 10.44 -1.58 7.29
C PRO A 134 11.81 -2.21 7.49
N LEU A 135 11.82 -3.41 8.07
CA LEU A 135 13.01 -4.24 8.25
C LEU A 135 13.48 -4.74 6.87
N SER A 136 13.88 -3.82 5.99
CA SER A 136 14.27 -4.10 4.62
C SER A 136 15.62 -4.80 4.61
N ALA A 137 15.66 -5.91 3.87
CA ALA A 137 16.82 -6.74 3.68
C ALA A 137 18.00 -5.94 3.11
N SER A 138 19.17 -6.04 3.77
CA SER A 138 20.42 -6.20 3.03
C SER A 138 20.31 -7.55 2.31
N SER A 139 20.54 -7.51 1.01
CA SER A 139 20.26 -8.51 -0.02
C SER A 139 20.94 -9.89 0.10
N SER A 140 21.42 -10.31 1.28
CA SER A 140 22.29 -11.48 1.41
C SER A 140 21.55 -12.84 1.37
N SER A 141 20.43 -12.93 0.67
CA SER A 141 19.69 -14.18 0.50
C SER A 141 19.06 -14.23 -0.88
N ARG A 142 19.90 -14.44 -1.89
CA ARG A 142 19.53 -15.26 -3.05
C ARG A 142 19.44 -16.75 -2.63
N ALA A 143 18.77 -17.06 -1.53
CA ALA A 143 18.43 -18.43 -1.19
C ALA A 143 17.12 -18.80 -1.91
N ARG A 144 17.29 -19.64 -2.93
CA ARG A 144 16.26 -20.40 -3.67
C ARG A 144 14.82 -20.31 -3.11
N GLY A 145 13.96 -19.68 -3.90
CA GLY A 145 12.53 -20.04 -3.96
C GLY A 145 11.66 -19.35 -2.93
N ARG A 146 10.75 -18.52 -3.44
CA ARG A 146 9.62 -17.85 -2.77
C ARG A 146 9.99 -16.50 -2.14
N HIS A 147 9.68 -15.43 -2.86
CA HIS A 147 9.73 -14.02 -2.45
C HIS A 147 8.78 -13.76 -1.25
N ARG A 148 9.16 -14.21 -0.06
CA ARG A 148 8.61 -13.75 1.21
C ARG A 148 9.56 -12.64 1.67
N LEU A 149 9.01 -11.46 1.95
CA LEU A 149 9.74 -10.33 2.54
C LEU A 149 10.60 -10.86 3.69
N GLU A 150 11.90 -11.04 3.46
CA GLU A 150 12.81 -11.66 4.42
C GLU A 150 13.29 -10.54 5.32
N TYR A 151 12.60 -10.36 6.45
CA TYR A 151 12.99 -9.43 7.49
C TYR A 151 14.29 -9.95 8.13
N LYS A 152 15.42 -9.35 7.75
CA LYS A 152 16.73 -9.71 8.29
C LYS A 152 17.18 -8.64 9.29
N PRO A 153 17.73 -9.02 10.45
CA PRO A 153 18.37 -8.05 11.33
C PRO A 153 19.52 -7.33 10.59
N PRO A 154 19.85 -6.09 10.97
CA PRO A 154 20.97 -5.36 10.37
C PRO A 154 22.28 -6.13 10.51
N ASP A 155 22.95 -6.40 9.39
CA ASP A 155 24.24 -7.12 9.37
C ASP A 155 25.39 -6.21 9.80
N GLU A 156 25.44 -5.00 9.25
CA GLU A 156 26.49 -4.02 9.48
C GLU A 156 25.91 -2.62 9.69
N LEU A 157 26.57 -1.84 10.56
CA LEU A 157 26.23 -0.44 10.86
C LEU A 157 26.46 0.50 9.68
N MET A 158 27.45 0.18 8.83
CA MET A 158 27.80 0.96 7.64
C MET A 158 27.39 0.16 6.41
N VAL A 159 26.69 0.81 5.49
CA VAL A 159 26.20 0.18 4.25
C VAL A 159 26.69 0.97 3.05
N THR A 160 27.10 0.25 2.01
CA THR A 160 27.41 0.80 0.69
C THR A 160 26.12 0.92 -0.11
N VAL A 161 25.75 2.15 -0.46
CA VAL A 161 24.52 2.47 -1.19
C VAL A 161 24.83 3.20 -2.48
N VAL A 162 24.00 2.99 -3.49
CA VAL A 162 24.05 3.66 -4.79
C VAL A 162 22.84 4.56 -4.90
N ALA A 163 23.05 5.82 -5.25
CA ALA A 163 21.93 6.73 -5.47
C ALA A 163 21.26 6.50 -6.83
N MET A 164 19.94 6.35 -6.85
CA MET A 164 19.15 6.22 -8.08
C MET A 164 18.70 7.57 -8.64
N ARG A 165 18.66 8.60 -7.78
CA ARG A 165 18.22 9.95 -8.12
C ARG A 165 19.29 10.98 -7.75
N ASP A 166 19.39 12.04 -8.55
CA ASP A 166 20.20 13.22 -8.23
C ASP A 166 19.43 14.10 -7.24
N ALA A 167 19.98 14.32 -6.05
CA ALA A 167 19.43 15.22 -5.05
C ALA A 167 20.56 15.95 -4.34
N ARG A 168 20.52 17.28 -4.36
CA ARG A 168 21.46 18.11 -3.59
C ARG A 168 20.86 18.38 -2.21
N GLU A 169 21.71 18.34 -1.18
CA GLU A 169 21.35 18.76 0.18
C GLU A 169 20.17 17.99 0.81
N VAL A 170 20.23 16.66 0.79
CA VAL A 170 19.27 15.84 1.54
C VAL A 170 19.61 15.92 3.03
N MET A 171 18.72 16.49 3.83
CA MET A 171 18.89 16.52 5.29
C MET A 171 18.67 15.11 5.86
N THR A 172 19.73 14.52 6.38
CA THR A 172 19.69 13.35 7.26
C THR A 172 19.79 13.80 8.71
N GLU A 173 19.65 12.87 9.65
CA GLU A 173 19.69 13.15 11.09
C GLU A 173 21.02 13.76 11.55
N MET A 174 22.12 13.48 10.84
CA MET A 174 23.47 13.89 11.21
C MET A 174 24.06 14.97 10.31
N GLY A 175 23.40 15.35 9.22
CA GLY A 175 23.89 16.39 8.32
C GLY A 175 23.25 16.41 6.94
N THR A 176 23.90 17.10 6.00
CA THR A 176 23.45 17.21 4.61
C THR A 176 24.19 16.22 3.73
N LEU A 177 23.45 15.35 3.04
CA LEU A 177 23.98 14.37 2.10
C LEU A 177 23.71 14.81 0.65
N ASN A 178 24.74 14.80 -0.19
CA ASN A 178 24.61 15.06 -1.61
C ASN A 178 24.55 13.74 -2.37
N LEU A 179 23.44 13.50 -3.06
CA LEU A 179 23.21 12.31 -3.87
C LEU A 179 23.45 12.66 -5.35
N ARG A 180 24.41 11.97 -5.98
CA ARG A 180 24.54 11.95 -7.44
C ARG A 180 24.15 10.57 -7.96
N ARG A 181 23.36 10.53 -9.02
CA ARG A 181 22.86 9.30 -9.63
C ARG A 181 24.03 8.40 -10.03
N GLY A 182 24.00 7.17 -9.53
CA GLY A 182 25.02 6.15 -9.75
C GLY A 182 26.26 6.26 -8.86
N GLU A 183 26.38 7.31 -8.03
CA GLU A 183 27.48 7.44 -7.07
C GLU A 183 27.31 6.43 -5.93
N ARG A 184 28.40 5.71 -5.62
CA ARG A 184 28.46 4.80 -4.48
C ARG A 184 28.96 5.55 -3.27
N MET A 185 28.26 5.43 -2.16
CA MET A 185 28.63 6.05 -0.90
C MET A 185 28.49 5.07 0.25
N ARG A 186 29.38 5.18 1.23
CA ARG A 186 29.33 4.37 2.45
C ARG A 186 28.79 5.23 3.58
N VAL A 187 27.57 4.93 4.02
CA VAL A 187 26.83 5.74 5.00
C VAL A 187 26.33 4.82 6.12
N ARG A 188 26.02 5.40 7.29
CA ARG A 188 25.36 4.67 8.38
C ARG A 188 23.97 4.23 7.96
N ARG A 189 23.59 3.01 8.34
CA ARG A 189 22.28 2.43 7.98
C ARG A 189 21.10 3.32 8.42
N ASN A 190 21.13 3.82 9.66
CA ASN A 190 20.06 4.65 10.23
C ASN A 190 19.71 5.87 9.36
N GLU A 191 20.70 6.49 8.70
CA GLU A 191 20.47 7.68 7.87
C GLU A 191 19.85 7.35 6.50
N VAL A 192 20.14 6.15 5.96
CA VAL A 192 19.73 5.75 4.61
C VAL A 192 18.43 4.96 4.57
N GLU A 193 17.99 4.38 5.69
CA GLU A 193 16.76 3.57 5.75
C GLU A 193 15.55 4.30 5.16
N GLY A 194 15.28 5.53 5.61
CA GLY A 194 14.17 6.32 5.09
C GLY A 194 14.28 6.62 3.59
N LEU A 195 15.51 6.75 3.06
CA LEU A 195 15.77 7.01 1.64
C LEU A 195 15.67 5.75 0.78
N ILE A 196 16.01 4.59 1.34
CA ILE A 196 15.83 3.28 0.70
C ILE A 196 14.34 2.97 0.54
N VAL A 197 13.53 3.24 1.56
CA VAL A 197 12.06 3.02 1.52
C VAL A 197 11.38 3.87 0.45
N ARG A 198 11.87 5.10 0.29
CA ARG A 198 11.48 6.04 -0.76
C ARG A 198 11.96 5.61 -2.15
N GLY A 199 12.90 4.66 -2.25
CA GLY A 199 13.48 4.20 -3.51
C GLY A 199 14.53 5.15 -4.10
N TRP A 200 15.12 6.03 -3.29
CA TRP A 200 16.16 6.95 -3.75
C TRP A 200 17.55 6.32 -3.74
N LEU A 201 17.74 5.34 -2.85
CA LEU A 201 18.99 4.61 -2.67
C LEU A 201 18.73 3.11 -2.83
N GLU A 202 19.67 2.42 -3.45
CA GLU A 202 19.72 0.96 -3.52
C GLU A 202 20.97 0.48 -2.77
N VAL A 203 20.86 -0.61 -2.00
CA VAL A 203 22.01 -1.21 -1.32
C VAL A 203 22.84 -1.96 -2.37
N ALA A 204 24.09 -1.55 -2.57
CA ALA A 204 25.03 -2.33 -3.35
C ALA A 204 25.72 -3.31 -2.41
N GLU A 205 25.56 -4.60 -2.66
CA GLU A 205 26.45 -5.58 -2.04
C GLU A 205 27.84 -5.46 -2.66
N ASP A 206 28.86 -5.54 -1.82
CA ASP A 206 30.23 -5.77 -2.24
C ASP A 206 30.42 -7.21 -2.74
#